data_AF-A0A969X5Z9-F1
#
_entry.id   AF-A0A969X5Z9-F1
#
_cell.length_a   1.000
_cell.length_b   1.000
_cell.length_c   1.000
_cell.angle_alpha   90.00
_cell.angle_beta   90.00
_cell.angle_gamma   90.00
#
_symmetry.space_group_name_H-M   'P 1'
#
loop_
_entity.id
_entity.type
_entity.pdbx_description
1 polymer ?
#
loop_
_entity_poly.entity_id
_entity_poly.type
_entity_poly.pdbx_seq_one_letter_code
_entity_poly.pdbx_strand_id
1 'polypeptide(L)' 'MLRAGIIGATGYTGMELLRLLFYHPQVEITY' A
#
# COMPACT_ATOMS: atom_id res chain seq x y z
N MET A 1 -9.09 -10.34 -4.43
CA MET A 1 -7.93 -9.42 -4.33
C MET A 1 -8.48 -8.00 -4.35
N LEU A 2 -8.20 -7.22 -3.32
CA LEU A 2 -8.64 -5.84 -3.17
C LEU A 2 -7.58 -4.91 -3.76
N ARG A 3 -7.99 -4.03 -4.66
CA ARG A 3 -7.07 -3.10 -5.34
C ARG A 3 -6.96 -1.83 -4.51
N ALA A 4 -5.76 -1.51 -4.06
CA ALA A 4 -5.48 -0.33 -3.25
C ALA A 4 -4.60 0.65 -4.04
N GLY A 5 -4.83 1.95 -3.82
CA GLY A 5 -3.93 3.00 -4.24
C GLY A 5 -3.48 3.83 -3.03
N ILE A 6 -2.23 4.31 -3.04
CA ILE A 6 -1.63 5.08 -1.93
C ILE A 6 -1.22 6.47 -2.45
N ILE A 7 -2.06 7.47 -2.19
CA ILE A 7 -1.73 8.87 -2.48
C ILE A 7 -0.82 9.41 -1.38
N GLY A 8 0.31 10.01 -1.77
CA GLY A 8 1.29 10.53 -0.81
C GLY A 8 2.18 9.44 -0.19
N ALA A 9 2.46 8.36 -0.93
CA ALA A 9 3.27 7.22 -0.46
C ALA A 9 4.67 7.60 0.05
N THR A 10 5.21 8.76 -0.35
CA THR A 10 6.54 9.25 0.08
C THR A 10 6.57 9.79 1.51
N GLY A 11 5.42 10.08 2.12
CA GLY A 11 5.34 10.43 3.54
C GLY A 11 5.58 9.20 4.44
N TYR A 12 5.98 9.42 5.69
CA TYR A 12 6.26 8.32 6.63
C TYR A 12 5.09 7.34 6.76
N THR A 13 3.88 7.87 6.89
CA THR A 13 2.65 7.06 6.96
C THR A 13 2.40 6.26 5.68
N GLY A 14 2.70 6.86 4.52
CA GLY A 14 2.55 6.20 3.23
C GLY A 14 3.53 5.05 3.05
N MET A 15 4.78 5.24 3.47
CA MET A 15 5.82 4.20 3.44
C MET A 15 5.49 3.03 4.38
N GLU A 16 4.98 3.32 5.59
CA GLU A 16 4.57 2.25 6.52
C GLU A 16 3.34 1.51 6.02
N LEU A 17 2.38 2.21 5.40
CA LEU A 17 1.24 1.57 4.77
C LEU A 17 1.68 0.66 3.61
N LEU A 18 2.61 1.13 2.76
CA LEU A 18 3.22 0.32 1.71
C LEU A 18 3.88 -0.94 2.30
N ARG A 19 4.70 -0.79 3.34
CA ARG A 19 5.41 -1.89 4.01
C ARG A 19 4.46 -2.98 4.51
N LEU A 20 3.33 -2.59 5.09
CA LEU A 20 2.31 -3.53 5.59
C LEU A 20 1.54 -4.21 4.46
N LEU A 21 1.13 -3.45 3.44
CA LEU A 21 0.27 -3.95 2.37
C LEU A 21 1.01 -4.72 1.28
N PHE A 22 2.30 -4.46 1.07
CA PHE A 22 3.09 -5.07 0.00
C PHE A 22 3.13 -6.62 0.06
N TYR A 23 3.06 -7.19 1.27
CA TYR A 23 3.04 -8.64 1.49
C TYR A 23 1.66 -9.18 1.89
N HIS A 24 0.61 -8.35 1.84
CA HIS A 24 -0.70 -8.77 2.31
C HIS A 24 -1.39 -9.67 1.25
N PRO A 25 -1.79 -10.92 1.59
CA PRO A 25 -2.21 -11.92 0.60
C PRO A 25 -3.52 -11.58 -0.13
N GLN A 26 -4.25 -10.58 0.34
CA GLN A 26 -5.53 -10.18 -0.22
C GLN A 26 -5.52 -8.79 -0.87
N VAL A 27 -4.38 -8.09 -0.88
CA VAL A 27 -4.27 -6.72 -1.42
C VAL A 27 -3.28 -6.69 -2.57
N GLU A 28 -3.64 -5.95 -3.61
CA GLU A 28 -2.76 -5.59 -4.72
C GLU A 28 -2.63 -4.07 -4.76
N ILE A 29 -1.40 -3.57 -4.76
CA ILE A 29 -1.13 -2.13 -4.89
C ILE A 29 -1.11 -1.78 -6.37
N THR A 30 -1.94 -0.81 -6.76
CA THR A 30 -2.22 -0.51 -8.17
C THR A 30 -2.04 0.96 -8.55
N TYR A 31 -1.87 1.87 -7.59
CA TYR A 31 -1.64 3.29 -7.83
C TYR A 31 -0.92 3.98 -6.68
#